data_AF-A0A260SCZ9-F1
#
_entry.id   AF-A0A260SCZ9-F1
#
_cell.length_a   1.000
_cell.length_b   1.000
_cell.length_c   1.000
_cell.angle_alpha   90.00
_cell.angle_beta   90.00
_cell.angle_gamma   90.00
#
_symmetry.space_group_name_H-M   'P 1'
#
loop_
_entity.id
_entity.type
_entity.pdbx_description
1 polymer ?
#
loop_
_entity_poly.entity_id
_entity_poly.type
_entity_poly.pdbx_seq_one_letter_code
_entity_poly.pdbx_strand_id
1 'polypeptide(L)'
;MWEVKTVPSGTPPPLSRTDVNQLLGQIRVEKTRAPKTHVYGCLLTPATEVQKDAQEAARDSIALINHAAALHLYDLLADRLQQYDALCGDDSAASRGDARTKVETRLPSGRWLGTLLSPTRGKLLTGAELDDLFPN
;
A
#
# COMPACT_ATOMS: atom_id res chain seq x y z
N MET A 1 -7.00 7.04 -6.68
CA MET A 1 -7.26 6.27 -7.92
C MET A 1 -6.27 5.13 -7.99
N TRP A 2 -6.67 3.97 -8.52
CA TRP A 2 -5.84 2.77 -8.54
C TRP A 2 -5.57 2.32 -9.97
N GLU A 3 -4.33 1.92 -10.24
CA GLU A 3 -3.95 1.26 -11.48
C GLU A 3 -3.10 0.02 -11.16
N VAL A 4 -3.39 -1.08 -11.86
CA VAL A 4 -2.70 -2.36 -11.67
C VAL A 4 -2.04 -2.74 -12.99
N LYS A 5 -0.71 -2.88 -12.97
CA LYS A 5 0.05 -3.42 -14.09
C LYS A 5 0.21 -4.91 -13.89
N THR A 6 0.15 -5.68 -14.96
CA THR A 6 0.34 -7.14 -14.95
C THR A 6 1.35 -7.53 -16.00
N VAL A 7 2.05 -8.64 -15.77
CA VAL A 7 2.99 -9.22 -16.73
C VAL A 7 2.51 -10.65 -16.99
N PRO A 8 2.02 -10.95 -18.21
CA PRO A 8 1.41 -12.24 -18.52
C PRO A 8 2.36 -13.44 -18.36
N SER A 9 3.66 -13.24 -18.63
CA SER A 9 4.68 -14.26 -18.45
C SER A 9 6.08 -13.63 -18.37
N GLY A 10 6.99 -14.30 -17.66
CA GLY A 10 8.39 -13.90 -17.53
C GLY A 10 8.66 -12.87 -16.43
N THR A 11 9.92 -12.43 -16.38
CA THR A 11 10.37 -11.43 -15.41
C THR A 11 9.78 -10.07 -15.74
N PRO A 12 9.16 -9.37 -14.77
CA PRO A 12 8.58 -8.07 -15.01
C PRO A 12 9.67 -7.05 -15.37
N PRO A 13 9.50 -6.26 -16.44
CA PRO A 13 10.44 -5.19 -16.74
C PRO A 13 10.38 -4.10 -15.66
N PRO A 14 11.42 -3.27 -15.51
CA PRO A 14 11.37 -2.10 -14.65
C PRO A 14 10.17 -1.19 -14.98
N LEU A 15 9.54 -0.61 -13.97
CA LEU A 15 8.40 0.26 -14.16
C LEU A 15 8.79 1.46 -15.02
N SER A 16 8.07 1.63 -16.13
CA SER A 16 8.39 2.61 -17.17
C SER A 16 7.73 3.97 -16.92
N ARG A 17 8.30 5.02 -17.52
CA ARG A 17 7.68 6.36 -17.51
C ARG A 17 6.32 6.39 -18.19
N THR A 18 6.12 5.59 -19.23
CA THR A 18 4.86 5.50 -19.97
C THR A 18 3.73 5.00 -19.08
N ASP A 19 4.00 3.96 -18.28
CA ASP A 19 3.03 3.41 -17.33
C ASP A 19 2.62 4.44 -16.27
N VAL A 20 3.59 5.21 -15.76
CA VAL A 20 3.30 6.28 -14.80
C VAL A 20 2.51 7.43 -15.44
N ASN A 21 2.85 7.80 -16.69
CA ASN A 21 2.14 8.86 -17.42
C ASN A 21 0.65 8.52 -17.65
N GLN A 22 0.32 7.24 -17.86
CA GLN A 22 -1.06 6.80 -18.00
C GLN A 22 -1.89 7.16 -16.75
N LEU A 23 -1.39 6.83 -15.56
CA LEU A 23 -2.06 7.15 -14.31
C LEU A 23 -2.09 8.67 -14.03
N LEU A 24 -0.99 9.38 -14.32
CA LEU A 24 -0.95 10.85 -14.20
C LEU A 24 -2.00 11.53 -15.08
N GLY A 25 -2.22 11.01 -16.30
CA GLY A 25 -3.27 11.48 -17.20
C GLY A 25 -4.67 11.37 -16.57
N GLN A 26 -4.97 10.23 -15.95
CA GLN A 26 -6.25 10.01 -15.26
C GLN A 26 -6.39 10.91 -14.03
N ILE A 27 -5.33 11.08 -13.23
CA ILE A 27 -5.31 12.02 -12.10
C ILE A 27 -5.63 13.44 -12.56
N ARG A 28 -5.05 13.87 -13.69
CA ARG A 28 -5.30 15.21 -14.25
C ARG A 28 -6.75 15.41 -14.66
N VAL A 29 -7.36 14.40 -15.29
CA VAL A 29 -8.78 14.44 -15.66
C VAL A 29 -9.66 14.59 -14.41
N GLU A 30 -9.39 13.82 -13.36
CA GLU A 30 -10.18 13.89 -12.13
C GLU A 30 -9.97 15.21 -11.37
N LYS A 31 -8.75 15.73 -11.30
CA LYS A 31 -8.50 17.07 -10.74
C LYS A 31 -9.26 18.17 -11.49
N THR A 32 -9.43 18.02 -12.81
CA THR A 32 -10.21 18.98 -13.61
C THR A 32 -11.71 18.89 -13.30
N ARG A 33 -12.23 17.67 -13.08
CA ARG A 33 -13.64 17.44 -12.71
C ARG A 33 -13.95 17.93 -11.29
N ALA A 34 -13.00 17.80 -10.36
CA ALA A 34 -13.16 18.18 -8.96
C ALA A 34 -11.96 19.02 -8.45
N PRO A 35 -11.91 20.33 -8.77
CA PRO A 35 -10.74 21.18 -8.50
C PRO A 35 -10.38 21.35 -7.02
N LYS A 36 -11.36 21.17 -6.12
CA LYS A 36 -11.18 21.29 -4.67
C LYS A 36 -10.70 20.00 -4.01
N THR A 37 -10.60 18.90 -4.77
CA THR A 37 -10.27 17.57 -4.24
C THR A 37 -8.80 17.24 -4.48
N HIS A 38 -8.14 16.74 -3.44
CA HIS A 38 -6.79 16.16 -3.57
C HIS A 38 -6.90 14.77 -4.18
N VAL A 39 -6.46 14.62 -5.43
CA VAL A 39 -6.44 13.34 -6.14
C VAL A 39 -5.02 12.78 -6.16
N TYR A 40 -4.84 11.63 -5.55
CA TYR A 40 -3.62 10.82 -5.59
C TYR A 40 -3.86 9.50 -6.33
N GLY A 41 -2.80 8.99 -6.94
CA GLY A 41 -2.75 7.67 -7.56
C GLY A 41 -2.09 6.64 -6.66
N CYS A 42 -2.45 5.38 -6.86
CA CYS A 42 -1.71 4.23 -6.35
C CYS A 42 -1.52 3.25 -7.49
N LEU A 43 -0.27 2.90 -7.79
CA LEU A 43 0.12 2.02 -8.87
C LEU A 43 0.67 0.73 -8.28
N LEU A 44 -0.04 -0.37 -8.51
CA LEU A 44 0.43 -1.72 -8.20
C LEU A 44 1.17 -2.30 -9.39
N THR A 45 2.41 -2.72 -9.19
CA THR A 45 3.24 -3.31 -10.25
C THR A 45 3.95 -4.57 -9.79
N PRO A 46 4.15 -5.58 -10.66
CA PRO A 46 5.03 -6.70 -10.35
C PRO A 46 6.51 -6.32 -10.47
N ALA A 47 6.83 -5.17 -11.07
CA ALA A 47 8.21 -4.69 -11.21
C ALA A 47 8.91 -4.59 -9.86
N THR A 48 10.18 -4.97 -9.81
CA THR A 48 11.06 -4.85 -8.63
C THR A 48 11.90 -3.58 -8.68
N GLU A 49 11.98 -2.94 -9.85
CA GLU A 49 12.73 -1.72 -10.09
C GLU A 49 11.85 -0.67 -10.77
N VAL A 50 12.23 0.60 -10.62
CA VAL A 50 11.54 1.73 -11.25
C VAL A 50 12.58 2.54 -11.99
N GLN A 51 12.31 2.85 -13.26
CA GLN A 51 13.19 3.71 -14.06
C GLN A 51 13.25 5.11 -13.43
N LYS A 52 14.42 5.76 -13.49
CA LYS A 52 14.66 7.03 -12.80
C LYS A 52 13.65 8.12 -13.18
N ASP A 53 13.34 8.24 -14.47
CA ASP A 53 12.36 9.19 -14.99
C ASP A 53 10.92 8.88 -14.53
N ALA A 54 10.59 7.60 -14.34
CA ALA A 54 9.34 7.13 -13.75
C ALA A 54 9.27 7.44 -12.24
N GLN A 55 10.37 7.30 -11.50
CA GLN A 55 10.46 7.71 -10.10
C GLN A 55 10.19 9.21 -9.95
N GLU A 56 10.85 10.02 -10.77
CA GLU A 56 10.68 11.48 -10.80
C GLU A 56 9.24 11.87 -11.15
N ALA A 57 8.62 11.16 -12.10
CA ALA A 57 7.22 11.35 -12.50
C ALA A 57 6.22 11.13 -11.35
N ALA A 58 6.42 10.04 -10.62
CA ALA A 58 5.49 9.53 -9.61
C ALA A 58 5.58 10.30 -8.29
N ARG A 59 6.72 10.95 -8.06
CA ARG A 59 7.20 11.48 -6.77
C ARG A 59 6.12 12.04 -5.85
N ASP A 60 5.34 13.00 -6.35
CA ASP A 60 4.43 13.80 -5.51
C ASP A 60 2.95 13.44 -5.70
N SER A 61 2.64 12.46 -6.57
CA SER A 61 1.26 12.18 -6.96
C SER A 61 0.85 10.72 -6.90
N ILE A 62 1.82 9.79 -6.88
CA ILE A 62 1.54 8.35 -6.99
C ILE A 62 2.28 7.58 -5.91
N ALA A 63 1.56 6.73 -5.19
CA ALA A 63 2.14 5.66 -4.39
C ALA A 63 2.54 4.49 -5.31
N LEU A 64 3.79 4.06 -5.27
CA LEU A 64 4.28 2.90 -6.03
C LEU A 64 4.38 1.69 -5.11
N ILE A 65 3.62 0.63 -5.40
CA ILE A 65 3.54 -0.56 -4.54
C ILE A 65 3.82 -1.82 -5.37
N ASN A 66 4.73 -2.66 -4.91
CA ASN A 66 4.97 -3.96 -5.50
C ASN A 66 3.81 -4.92 -5.17
N HIS A 67 3.42 -5.78 -6.12
CA HIS A 67 2.36 -6.78 -5.91
C HIS A 67 2.59 -7.67 -4.69
N ALA A 68 3.81 -8.17 -4.50
CA ALA A 68 4.15 -9.01 -3.37
C ALA A 68 4.03 -8.25 -2.04
N ALA A 69 4.33 -6.94 -2.03
CA ALA A 69 4.11 -6.11 -0.86
C ALA A 69 2.61 -5.99 -0.53
N ALA A 70 1.76 -5.75 -1.54
CA ALA A 70 0.32 -5.65 -1.33
C ALA A 70 -0.29 -6.96 -0.77
N LEU A 71 0.16 -8.11 -1.28
CA LEU A 71 -0.23 -9.42 -0.76
C LEU A 71 0.28 -9.64 0.67
N HIS A 72 1.55 -9.32 0.92
CA HIS A 72 2.14 -9.43 2.25
C HIS A 72 1.41 -8.57 3.29
N LEU A 73 0.99 -7.35 2.92
CA LEU A 73 0.17 -6.51 3.79
C LEU A 73 -1.17 -7.19 4.15
N TYR A 74 -1.80 -7.85 3.16
CA TYR A 74 -3.05 -8.57 3.40
C TYR A 74 -2.82 -9.73 4.37
N ASP A 75 -1.75 -10.51 4.17
CA ASP A 75 -1.42 -11.65 5.04
C ASP A 75 -1.12 -11.20 6.47
N LEU A 76 -0.36 -10.11 6.65
CA LEU A 76 -0.10 -9.51 7.96
C LEU A 76 -1.39 -9.09 8.66
N LEU A 77 -2.30 -8.42 7.96
CA LEU A 77 -3.58 -8.01 8.54
C LEU A 77 -4.48 -9.20 8.87
N ALA A 78 -4.53 -10.21 8.00
CA ALA A 78 -5.28 -11.44 8.23
C ALA A 78 -4.78 -12.17 9.49
N ASP A 79 -3.47 -12.30 9.65
CA ASP A 79 -2.85 -12.90 10.84
C ASP A 79 -3.22 -12.13 12.13
N ARG A 80 -3.17 -10.79 12.11
CA ARG A 80 -3.57 -9.98 13.27
C ARG A 80 -5.05 -10.15 13.64
N LEU A 81 -5.93 -10.27 12.64
CA LEU A 81 -7.35 -10.53 12.87
C LEU A 81 -7.61 -11.94 13.43
N GLN A 82 -6.92 -12.95 12.91
CA GLN A 82 -7.01 -14.33 13.41
C GLN A 82 -6.53 -14.43 14.86
N GLN A 83 -5.46 -13.73 15.22
CA GLN A 83 -4.97 -13.69 16.60
C GLN A 83 -5.93 -12.98 17.54
N TYR A 84 -6.56 -11.88 17.08
CA TYR A 84 -7.59 -11.21 17.86
C TYR A 84 -8.75 -12.16 18.16
N ASP A 85 -9.26 -12.85 17.14
CA ASP A 85 -10.35 -13.83 17.27
C ASP A 85 -9.97 -14.96 18.25
N ALA A 86 -8.78 -15.54 18.08
CA ALA A 86 -8.27 -16.58 18.98
C ALA A 86 -8.14 -16.11 20.45
N LEU A 87 -7.79 -14.84 20.67
CA LEU A 87 -7.66 -14.26 22.01
C LEU A 87 -9.01 -13.89 22.65
N CYS A 88 -10.07 -13.72 21.86
CA CYS A 88 -11.39 -13.36 22.39
C CYS A 88 -12.02 -14.49 23.22
N GLY A 89 -11.56 -15.74 23.07
CA GLY A 89 -11.88 -16.84 23.97
C GLY A 89 -13.38 -17.08 24.17
N ASP A 90 -13.92 -16.63 25.30
CA ASP A 90 -15.34 -16.75 25.68
C ASP A 90 -16.25 -15.65 25.10
N ASP A 91 -15.69 -14.76 24.27
CA ASP A 91 -16.34 -13.60 23.66
C ASP A 91 -16.96 -12.62 24.68
N SER A 92 -16.50 -12.66 25.92
CA SER A 92 -16.86 -11.66 26.92
C SER A 92 -16.27 -10.29 26.57
N ALA A 93 -16.90 -9.23 27.09
CA ALA A 93 -16.37 -7.87 26.91
C ALA A 93 -14.95 -7.71 27.48
N ALA A 94 -14.63 -8.43 28.56
CA ALA A 94 -13.30 -8.44 29.16
C ALA A 94 -12.27 -9.10 28.23
N SER A 95 -12.58 -10.30 27.73
CA SER A 95 -11.68 -11.03 26.81
C SER A 95 -11.43 -10.25 25.52
N ARG A 96 -12.45 -9.59 24.95
CA ARG A 96 -12.28 -8.69 23.80
C ARG A 96 -11.40 -7.48 24.10
N GLY A 97 -11.54 -6.88 25.28
CA GLY A 97 -10.71 -5.76 25.72
C GLY A 97 -9.23 -6.14 25.85
N ASP A 98 -8.96 -7.29 26.45
CA ASP A 98 -7.61 -7.84 26.60
C ASP A 98 -7.02 -8.26 25.24
N ALA A 99 -7.80 -8.92 24.39
CA ALA A 99 -7.42 -9.29 23.03
C ALA A 99 -7.04 -8.06 22.21
N ARG A 100 -7.89 -7.02 22.25
CA ARG A 100 -7.65 -5.75 21.57
C ARG A 100 -6.33 -5.13 22.03
N THR A 101 -6.10 -5.04 23.34
CA THR A 101 -4.89 -4.42 23.90
C THR A 101 -3.63 -5.16 23.44
N LYS A 102 -3.66 -6.49 23.37
CA LYS A 102 -2.53 -7.32 22.91
C LYS A 102 -2.28 -7.22 21.39
N VAL A 103 -3.32 -7.06 20.58
CA VAL A 103 -3.19 -6.99 19.12
C VAL A 103 -2.87 -5.58 18.65
N GLU A 104 -3.42 -4.54 19.28
CA GLU A 104 -3.15 -3.14 18.92
C GLU A 104 -1.66 -2.78 19.04
N THR A 105 -0.92 -3.34 20.00
CA THR A 105 0.53 -3.13 20.12
C THR A 105 1.33 -3.72 18.96
N ARG A 106 0.73 -4.63 18.19
CA ARG A 106 1.31 -5.31 17.02
C ARG A 106 0.85 -4.72 15.70
N LEU A 107 0.07 -3.64 15.75
CA LEU A 107 -0.32 -2.83 14.59
C LEU A 107 0.55 -1.57 14.56
N PRO A 108 0.84 -1.03 13.36
CA PRO A 108 1.55 0.23 13.27
C PRO A 108 0.73 1.36 13.89
N SER A 109 1.42 2.30 14.54
CA SER A 109 0.76 3.43 15.19
C SER A 109 0.37 4.55 14.22
N GLY A 110 -0.54 5.42 14.63
CA GLY A 110 -0.92 6.61 13.87
C GLY A 110 -1.68 6.32 12.57
N ARG A 111 -1.52 7.20 11.58
CA ARG A 111 -2.21 7.12 10.27
C ARG A 111 -1.42 6.31 9.23
N TRP A 112 -0.87 5.18 9.64
CA TRP A 112 0.07 4.40 8.83
C TRP A 112 -0.49 4.00 7.46
N LEU A 113 -1.76 3.57 7.39
CA LEU A 113 -2.38 3.16 6.11
C LEU A 113 -2.53 4.36 5.17
N GLY A 114 -2.88 5.53 5.72
CA GLY A 114 -2.93 6.77 4.94
C GLY A 114 -1.55 7.17 4.40
N THR A 115 -0.51 7.00 5.22
CA THR A 115 0.89 7.25 4.80
C THR A 115 1.33 6.26 3.72
N LEU A 116 0.99 4.98 3.86
CA LEU A 116 1.32 3.93 2.89
C LEU A 116 0.72 4.19 1.50
N LEU A 117 -0.51 4.71 1.49
CA LEU A 117 -1.25 5.04 0.26
C LEU A 117 -0.97 6.46 -0.26
N SER A 118 -0.10 7.21 0.41
CA SER A 118 0.33 8.54 -0.04
C SER A 118 1.51 8.43 -1.02
N PRO A 119 1.77 9.47 -1.84
CA PRO A 119 2.89 9.45 -2.78
C PRO A 119 4.21 9.05 -2.13
N THR A 120 4.88 8.04 -2.71
CA THR A 120 6.04 7.39 -2.10
C THR A 120 7.36 8.09 -2.42
N ARG A 121 7.30 9.33 -2.93
CA ARG A 121 8.47 10.10 -3.41
C ARG A 121 9.27 9.37 -4.49
N GLY A 122 8.58 8.53 -5.27
CA GLY A 122 9.17 7.73 -6.35
C GLY A 122 9.80 6.42 -5.88
N LYS A 123 9.78 6.13 -4.58
CA LYS A 123 10.23 4.83 -4.05
C LYS A 123 9.17 3.76 -4.32
N LEU A 124 9.59 2.59 -4.78
CA LEU A 124 8.73 1.41 -4.81
C LEU A 124 8.68 0.78 -3.42
N LEU A 125 7.48 0.62 -2.86
CA LEU A 125 7.27 -0.12 -1.62
C LEU A 125 7.29 -1.62 -1.90
N THR A 126 8.16 -2.33 -1.19
CA THR A 126 8.31 -3.79 -1.24
C THR A 126 7.90 -4.41 0.10
N GLY A 127 7.95 -5.74 0.21
CA GLY A 127 7.63 -6.44 1.46
C GLY A 127 8.51 -6.01 2.64
N ALA A 128 9.78 -5.72 2.39
CA ALA A 128 10.71 -5.29 3.43
C ALA A 128 10.28 -3.98 4.11
N GLU A 129 9.79 -3.00 3.34
CA GLU A 129 9.27 -1.76 3.93
C GLU A 129 8.00 -1.97 4.77
N LEU A 130 7.25 -3.04 4.50
CA LEU A 130 6.08 -3.40 5.30
C LEU A 130 6.49 -4.10 6.59
N ASP A 131 7.48 -4.99 6.53
CA ASP A 131 8.02 -5.63 7.74
C ASP A 131 8.55 -4.59 8.73
N ASP A 132 9.26 -3.56 8.23
CA ASP A 132 9.74 -2.45 9.07
C ASP A 132 8.59 -1.62 9.69
N LEU A 133 7.41 -1.63 9.07
CA LEU A 133 6.25 -0.87 9.52
C LEU A 133 5.47 -1.61 10.61
N PHE A 134 5.42 -2.95 10.55
CA PHE A 134 4.66 -3.77 11.49
C PHE A 134 5.54 -4.22 12.65
N PRO A 135 5.23 -3.80 13.90
CA PRO A 135 5.96 -4.30 15.06
C PRO A 135 5.75 -5.81 15.23
N ASN A 136 6.82 -6.50 15.65
CA ASN A 136 6.82 -7.93 15.96
C ASN A 136 5.86 -8.25 17.12
#